data_AF-A0A7S8WB66-F1
#
_entry.id   AF-A0A7S8WB66-F1
#
_cell.length_a   1.000
_cell.length_b   1.000
_cell.length_c   1.000
_cell.angle_alpha   90.00
_cell.angle_beta   90.00
_cell.angle_gamma   90.00
#
_symmetry.space_group_name_H-M   'P 1'
#
loop_
_entity.id
_entity.type
_entity.pdbx_description
1 polymer ?
#
loop_
_entity_poly.entity_id
_entity_poly.type
_entity_poly.pdbx_seq_one_letter_code
_entity_poly.pdbx_strand_id
1 'polypeptide(L)'
;MNSIKNKEEYQKALAHVIQHAEFNEDIVEFVDYVTIQKGNIPFCIRRLRSYCEANAIVSWFRDKDLIGFKQWCYIAAKLNRMVIQFDPIGWFPAYEHFSALLSDNEEIISWYSQHRVSYDRQGSIKDRDNPRKPDFHGYQLILALNHEWDKLRERCELILQTDLKKDKKYLIDHRFYLALAHGDKNEMENVLTKLTSPKIAKVRNFEFAFTFTEHFIATHAVIYTKLAWRNGYQLNIDTPWIPKEWLPVEPLLEYPEPWEFMREFDIFTPFDDEWKDWSPKRNNT
;
A
#
# COMPACT_ATOMS: atom_id res chain seq x y z
N MET A 1 14.55 -2.84 21.00
CA MET A 1 14.75 -3.19 19.57
C MET A 1 15.57 -4.48 19.34
N ASN A 2 16.61 -4.80 20.14
CA ASN A 2 17.44 -6.01 19.91
C ASN A 2 16.72 -7.37 20.12
N SER A 3 15.61 -7.44 20.87
CA SER A 3 14.98 -8.74 21.18
C SER A 3 14.10 -9.34 20.08
N ILE A 4 13.64 -8.55 19.10
CA ILE A 4 12.83 -9.05 17.97
C ILE A 4 13.73 -9.49 16.81
N LYS A 5 14.76 -8.70 16.49
CA LYS A 5 15.71 -8.99 15.40
C LYS A 5 16.52 -10.27 15.65
N ASN A 6 16.78 -10.60 16.91
CA ASN A 6 17.55 -11.80 17.29
C ASN A 6 16.71 -13.08 17.30
N LYS A 7 15.41 -13.01 16.98
CA LYS A 7 14.57 -14.20 16.88
C LYS A 7 14.88 -14.95 15.60
N GLU A 8 14.89 -16.27 15.68
CA GLU A 8 15.12 -17.17 14.55
C GLU A 8 14.12 -16.91 13.40
N GLU A 9 12.85 -16.67 13.73
CA GLU A 9 11.80 -16.32 12.75
C GLU A 9 12.15 -15.06 11.94
N TYR A 10 12.66 -14.03 12.60
CA TYR A 10 13.06 -12.78 11.93
C TYR A 10 14.23 -13.02 10.97
N GLN A 11 15.22 -13.80 11.38
CA GLN A 11 16.38 -14.12 10.54
C GLN A 11 16.00 -14.98 9.33
N LYS A 12 15.11 -15.97 9.51
CA LYS A 12 14.57 -16.77 8.40
C LYS A 12 13.78 -15.90 7.43
N ALA A 13 12.92 -15.01 7.94
CA ALA A 13 12.18 -14.07 7.11
C ALA A 13 13.13 -13.15 6.33
N LEU A 14 14.18 -12.62 6.96
CA LEU A 14 15.15 -11.76 6.30
C LEU A 14 15.92 -12.50 5.20
N ALA A 15 16.38 -13.73 5.47
CA ALA A 15 17.04 -14.56 4.46
C ALA A 15 16.12 -14.84 3.26
N HIS A 16 14.85 -15.14 3.51
CA HIS A 16 13.86 -15.35 2.45
C HIS A 16 13.64 -14.10 1.59
N VAL A 17 13.48 -12.92 2.20
CA VAL A 17 13.34 -11.66 1.45
C VAL A 17 14.62 -11.35 0.66
N ILE A 18 15.80 -11.60 1.23
CA ILE A 18 17.09 -11.41 0.51
C ILE A 18 17.12 -12.25 -0.76
N GLN A 19 16.73 -13.53 -0.70
CA GLN A 19 16.67 -14.40 -1.88
C GLN A 19 15.75 -13.83 -2.97
N HIS A 20 14.61 -13.25 -2.58
CA HIS A 20 13.68 -12.61 -3.52
C HIS A 20 14.18 -11.28 -4.09
N ALA A 21 15.15 -10.64 -3.42
CA ALA A 21 15.78 -9.41 -3.88
C ALA A 21 16.99 -9.64 -4.79
N GLU A 22 17.41 -10.88 -5.01
CA GLU A 22 18.52 -11.22 -5.90
C GLU A 22 18.14 -11.02 -7.37
N PHE A 23 18.98 -10.29 -8.10
CA PHE A 23 18.84 -10.14 -9.54
C PHE A 23 19.39 -11.39 -10.23
N ASN A 24 18.50 -12.23 -10.77
CA ASN A 24 18.83 -13.52 -11.37
C ASN A 24 18.30 -13.64 -12.81
N GLU A 25 18.50 -14.79 -13.43
CA GLU A 25 18.09 -15.06 -14.82
C GLU A 25 16.57 -14.90 -15.01
N ASP A 26 15.74 -15.28 -14.03
CA ASP A 26 14.28 -15.08 -14.10
C ASP A 26 13.94 -13.59 -14.21
N ILE A 27 14.62 -12.72 -13.43
CA ILE A 27 14.39 -11.27 -13.50
C ILE A 27 14.78 -10.73 -14.87
N VAL A 28 15.91 -11.17 -15.43
CA VAL A 28 16.31 -10.81 -16.80
C VAL A 28 15.25 -11.24 -17.80
N GLU A 29 14.76 -12.48 -17.72
CA GLU A 29 13.74 -13.00 -18.62
C GLU A 29 12.42 -12.23 -18.49
N PHE A 30 11.98 -11.87 -17.28
CA PHE A 30 10.78 -11.07 -17.08
C PHE A 30 10.92 -9.66 -17.66
N VAL A 31 12.10 -9.02 -17.51
CA VAL A 31 12.38 -7.71 -18.14
C VAL A 31 12.31 -7.84 -19.66
N ASP A 32 12.95 -8.85 -20.22
CA ASP A 32 12.95 -9.09 -21.66
C ASP A 32 11.53 -9.33 -22.19
N TYR A 33 10.74 -10.15 -21.49
CA TYR A 33 9.38 -10.49 -21.90
C TYR A 33 8.45 -9.28 -21.89
N VAL A 34 8.56 -8.42 -20.88
CA VAL A 34 7.82 -7.15 -20.85
C VAL A 34 8.27 -6.23 -21.98
N THR A 35 9.57 -6.13 -22.22
CA THR A 35 10.15 -5.24 -23.25
C THR A 35 9.72 -5.65 -24.66
N ILE A 36 9.79 -6.94 -24.98
CA ILE A 36 9.46 -7.47 -26.32
C ILE A 36 7.99 -7.87 -26.47
N GLN A 37 7.15 -7.59 -25.47
CA GLN A 37 5.71 -7.94 -25.45
C GLN A 37 5.45 -9.44 -25.69
N LYS A 38 6.23 -10.31 -25.03
CA LYS A 38 6.11 -11.79 -25.15
C LYS A 38 5.49 -12.44 -23.91
N GLY A 39 4.60 -13.40 -24.15
CA GLY A 39 4.04 -14.26 -23.10
C GLY A 39 2.99 -13.54 -22.24
N ASN A 40 2.91 -13.90 -20.96
CA ASN A 40 1.96 -13.30 -20.02
C ASN A 40 2.59 -12.04 -19.38
N ILE A 41 2.40 -10.89 -20.02
CA ILE A 41 2.96 -9.60 -19.58
C ILE A 41 2.50 -9.22 -18.16
N PRO A 42 1.18 -9.29 -17.82
CA PRO A 42 0.75 -8.99 -16.45
C PRO A 42 1.39 -9.88 -15.40
N PHE A 43 1.67 -11.14 -15.70
CA PHE A 43 2.39 -12.02 -14.80
C PHE A 43 3.85 -11.58 -14.63
N CYS A 44 4.57 -11.29 -15.72
CA CYS A 44 5.96 -10.84 -15.65
C CYS A 44 6.10 -9.54 -14.85
N ILE A 45 5.23 -8.56 -15.07
CA ILE A 45 5.22 -7.31 -14.30
C ILE A 45 4.94 -7.57 -12.82
N ARG A 46 4.03 -8.49 -12.46
CA ARG A 46 3.80 -8.88 -11.06
C ARG A 46 5.03 -9.54 -10.43
N ARG A 47 5.81 -10.31 -11.18
CA ARG A 47 7.08 -10.89 -10.70
C ARG A 47 8.15 -9.82 -10.47
N LEU A 48 8.28 -8.86 -11.39
CA LEU A 48 9.16 -7.70 -11.21
C LEU A 48 8.72 -6.83 -10.01
N ARG A 49 7.41 -6.65 -9.80
CA ARG A 49 6.87 -5.93 -8.63
C ARG A 49 7.31 -6.63 -7.34
N SER A 50 7.15 -7.95 -7.27
CA SER A 50 7.56 -8.75 -6.10
C SER A 50 9.07 -8.61 -5.83
N TYR A 51 9.90 -8.65 -6.86
CA TYR A 51 11.35 -8.37 -6.74
C TYR A 51 11.64 -6.97 -6.16
N CYS A 52 10.92 -5.95 -6.61
CA CYS A 52 11.08 -4.58 -6.10
C CYS A 52 10.61 -4.44 -4.65
N GLU A 53 9.48 -5.05 -4.28
CA GLU A 53 8.98 -5.06 -2.90
C GLU A 53 9.99 -5.74 -1.95
N ALA A 54 10.60 -6.85 -2.37
CA ALA A 54 11.66 -7.49 -1.60
C ALA A 54 12.89 -6.57 -1.44
N ASN A 55 13.33 -5.91 -2.52
CA ASN A 55 14.43 -4.96 -2.49
C ASN A 55 14.16 -3.75 -1.58
N ALA A 56 12.92 -3.25 -1.51
CA ALA A 56 12.55 -2.21 -0.55
C ALA A 56 12.81 -2.68 0.89
N ILE A 57 12.26 -3.85 1.26
CA ILE A 57 12.42 -4.41 2.60
C ILE A 57 13.89 -4.68 2.93
N VAL A 58 14.68 -5.20 1.99
CA VAL A 58 16.12 -5.42 2.17
C VAL A 58 16.85 -4.10 2.41
N SER A 59 16.61 -3.09 1.56
CA SER A 59 17.24 -1.77 1.67
C SER A 59 17.08 -1.19 3.08
N TRP A 60 15.88 -1.29 3.65
CA TRP A 60 15.67 -0.79 5.00
C TRP A 60 16.16 -1.73 6.11
N PHE A 61 15.74 -3.00 6.10
CA PHE A 61 15.94 -3.89 7.25
C PHE A 61 17.36 -4.46 7.33
N ARG A 62 18.02 -4.72 6.19
CA ARG A 62 19.42 -5.10 6.11
C ARG A 62 20.32 -3.87 6.09
N ASP A 63 20.09 -2.96 5.14
CA ASP A 63 21.10 -1.96 4.77
C ASP A 63 20.91 -0.60 5.46
N LYS A 64 19.75 -0.36 6.09
CA LYS A 64 19.37 0.93 6.71
C LYS A 64 19.35 2.08 5.70
N ASP A 65 19.13 1.75 4.42
CA ASP A 65 19.05 2.70 3.33
C ASP A 65 17.60 3.14 3.10
N LEU A 66 17.29 4.36 3.56
CA LEU A 66 15.99 4.97 3.36
C LEU A 66 15.78 5.41 1.91
N ILE A 67 16.83 5.87 1.22
CA ILE A 67 16.73 6.35 -0.16
C ILE A 67 16.41 5.16 -1.07
N GLY A 68 17.17 4.08 -0.95
CA GLY A 68 16.91 2.82 -1.64
C GLY A 68 15.51 2.28 -1.34
N PHE A 69 15.08 2.30 -0.07
CA PHE A 69 13.72 1.90 0.30
C PHE A 69 12.64 2.68 -0.46
N LYS A 70 12.69 4.03 -0.44
CA LYS A 70 11.71 4.88 -1.14
C LYS A 70 11.75 4.65 -2.65
N GLN A 71 12.94 4.50 -3.22
CA GLN A 71 13.13 4.22 -4.64
C GLN A 71 12.45 2.90 -5.06
N TRP A 72 12.68 1.83 -4.31
CA TRP A 72 12.07 0.54 -4.62
C TRP A 72 10.56 0.53 -4.40
N CYS A 73 10.06 1.27 -3.40
CA CYS A 73 8.62 1.50 -3.22
C CYS A 73 8.02 2.22 -4.44
N TYR A 74 8.68 3.25 -4.99
CA TYR A 74 8.24 3.92 -6.21
C TYR A 74 8.15 2.94 -7.39
N ILE A 75 9.22 2.19 -7.66
CA ILE A 75 9.28 1.24 -8.78
C ILE A 75 8.18 0.19 -8.63
N ALA A 76 7.99 -0.39 -7.44
CA ALA A 76 6.94 -1.35 -7.17
C ALA A 76 5.53 -0.77 -7.41
N ALA A 77 5.28 0.46 -6.98
CA ALA A 77 4.01 1.14 -7.19
C ALA A 77 3.73 1.43 -8.68
N LYS A 78 4.75 1.84 -9.44
CA LYS A 78 4.66 2.07 -10.90
C LYS A 78 4.42 0.76 -11.67
N LEU A 79 5.12 -0.31 -11.33
CA LEU A 79 4.86 -1.64 -11.92
C LEU A 79 3.45 -2.12 -11.61
N ASN A 80 2.97 -1.95 -10.38
CA ASN A 80 1.60 -2.32 -10.04
C ASN A 80 0.57 -1.50 -10.84
N ARG A 81 0.83 -0.20 -11.03
CA ARG A 81 0.04 0.64 -11.94
C ARG A 81 0.00 0.06 -13.36
N MET A 82 1.11 -0.42 -13.89
CA MET A 82 1.14 -1.08 -15.21
C MET A 82 0.30 -2.37 -15.21
N VAL A 83 0.31 -3.16 -14.13
CA VAL A 83 -0.58 -4.33 -14.01
C VAL A 83 -2.05 -3.93 -14.07
N ILE A 84 -2.43 -2.85 -13.37
CA ILE A 84 -3.81 -2.33 -13.34
C ILE A 84 -4.27 -1.89 -14.74
N GLN A 85 -3.36 -1.54 -15.66
CA GLN A 85 -3.71 -1.25 -17.05
C GLN A 85 -4.44 -2.42 -17.72
N PHE A 86 -4.08 -3.66 -17.36
CA PHE A 86 -4.67 -4.87 -17.95
C PHE A 86 -5.95 -5.34 -17.23
N ASP A 87 -6.16 -4.91 -15.99
CA ASP A 87 -7.34 -5.26 -15.19
C ASP A 87 -7.74 -4.11 -14.26
N PRO A 88 -8.37 -3.03 -14.81
CA PRO A 88 -8.75 -1.87 -14.02
C PRO A 88 -9.82 -2.15 -12.97
N ILE A 89 -10.54 -3.27 -13.07
CA ILE A 89 -11.62 -3.65 -12.15
C ILE A 89 -11.16 -4.57 -11.02
N GLY A 90 -9.87 -4.96 -11.02
CA GLY A 90 -9.27 -5.85 -10.04
C GLY A 90 -9.46 -5.35 -8.60
N TRP A 91 -9.46 -6.28 -7.64
CA TRP A 91 -9.59 -5.92 -6.22
C TRP A 91 -8.46 -4.98 -5.78
N PHE A 92 -8.80 -3.82 -5.21
CA PHE A 92 -7.85 -2.76 -4.90
C PHE A 92 -7.80 -2.36 -3.41
N PRO A 93 -7.48 -3.30 -2.50
CA PRO A 93 -7.52 -3.06 -1.06
C PRO A 93 -6.53 -1.99 -0.57
N ALA A 94 -6.74 -1.53 0.66
CA ALA A 94 -5.92 -0.47 1.27
C ALA A 94 -4.40 -0.74 1.21
N TYR A 95 -3.98 -2.00 1.33
CA TYR A 95 -2.55 -2.34 1.28
C TYR A 95 -1.90 -2.17 -0.10
N GLU A 96 -2.67 -2.09 -1.20
CA GLU A 96 -2.11 -1.78 -2.53
C GLU A 96 -1.47 -0.37 -2.56
N HIS A 97 -1.86 0.51 -1.64
CA HIS A 97 -1.30 1.85 -1.54
C HIS A 97 0.01 1.90 -0.76
N PHE A 98 0.47 0.79 -0.16
CA PHE A 98 1.65 0.75 0.71
C PHE A 98 2.88 1.35 0.03
N SER A 99 3.25 0.81 -1.14
CA SER A 99 4.45 1.23 -1.88
C SER A 99 4.29 2.65 -2.41
N ALA A 100 3.10 3.03 -2.89
CA ALA A 100 2.84 4.39 -3.36
C ALA A 100 3.05 5.41 -2.23
N LEU A 101 2.43 5.20 -1.05
CA LEU A 101 2.52 6.11 0.09
C LEU A 101 3.93 6.21 0.66
N LEU A 102 4.67 5.11 0.72
CA LEU A 102 6.02 5.08 1.30
C LEU A 102 7.11 5.53 0.33
N SER A 103 6.80 5.62 -0.97
CA SER A 103 7.70 6.26 -1.93
C SER A 103 7.81 7.77 -1.73
N ASP A 104 6.79 8.42 -1.15
CA ASP A 104 6.62 9.87 -1.13
C ASP A 104 6.56 10.55 -2.51
N ASN A 105 6.38 9.80 -3.60
CA ASN A 105 6.21 10.40 -4.92
C ASN A 105 4.77 10.93 -5.10
N GLU A 106 4.61 12.23 -5.31
CA GLU A 106 3.28 12.86 -5.36
C GLU A 106 2.47 12.47 -6.60
N GLU A 107 3.12 12.25 -7.75
CA GLU A 107 2.42 11.83 -8.98
C GLU A 107 1.85 10.40 -8.83
N ILE A 108 2.62 9.45 -8.30
CA ILE A 108 2.13 8.08 -8.08
C ILE A 108 1.02 8.06 -7.02
N ILE A 109 1.16 8.81 -5.93
CA ILE A 109 0.13 8.90 -4.88
C ILE A 109 -1.16 9.52 -5.44
N SER A 110 -1.04 10.57 -6.25
CA SER A 110 -2.17 11.21 -6.94
C SER A 110 -2.89 10.24 -7.87
N TRP A 111 -2.16 9.39 -8.60
CA TRP A 111 -2.80 8.37 -9.43
C TRP A 111 -3.58 7.35 -8.57
N TYR A 112 -2.96 6.84 -7.51
CA TYR A 112 -3.58 5.84 -6.63
C TYR A 112 -4.82 6.38 -5.91
N SER A 113 -4.82 7.65 -5.50
CA SER A 113 -5.99 8.28 -4.86
C SER A 113 -7.18 8.43 -5.81
N GLN A 114 -6.93 8.52 -7.11
CA GLN A 114 -7.97 8.68 -8.14
C GLN A 114 -8.50 7.34 -8.68
N HIS A 115 -7.75 6.24 -8.56
CA HIS A 115 -8.16 4.95 -9.09
C HIS A 115 -9.35 4.36 -8.31
N ARG A 116 -10.56 4.49 -8.87
CA ARG A 116 -11.82 4.07 -8.23
C ARG A 116 -12.64 3.07 -9.04
N VAL A 117 -12.14 2.62 -10.18
CA VAL A 117 -12.87 1.74 -11.11
C VAL A 117 -13.41 0.48 -10.40
N SER A 118 -12.59 -0.15 -9.55
CA SER A 118 -12.98 -1.33 -8.76
C SER A 118 -14.19 -1.09 -7.85
N TYR A 119 -14.45 0.16 -7.47
CA TYR A 119 -15.48 0.57 -6.52
C TYR A 119 -16.71 1.20 -7.17
N ASP A 120 -16.50 2.01 -8.21
CA ASP A 120 -17.52 2.90 -8.74
C ASP A 120 -18.20 2.33 -10.00
N ARG A 121 -17.72 1.22 -10.55
CA ARG A 121 -18.47 0.49 -11.60
C ARG A 121 -19.83 0.05 -11.05
N GLN A 122 -20.87 0.13 -11.88
CA GLN A 122 -22.27 -0.06 -11.47
C GLN A 122 -22.50 -1.34 -10.65
N GLY A 123 -21.83 -2.44 -11.00
CA GLY A 123 -21.91 -3.71 -10.28
C GLY A 123 -21.21 -3.75 -8.92
N SER A 124 -20.22 -2.89 -8.69
CA SER A 124 -19.43 -2.81 -7.45
C SER A 124 -20.03 -1.91 -6.39
N ILE A 125 -20.85 -0.91 -6.76
CA ILE A 125 -21.41 0.08 -5.81
C ILE A 125 -22.09 -0.60 -4.62
N LYS A 126 -22.88 -1.66 -4.89
CA LYS A 126 -23.57 -2.43 -3.84
C LYS A 126 -22.62 -3.09 -2.84
N ASP A 127 -21.42 -3.48 -3.27
CA ASP A 127 -20.42 -4.13 -2.44
C ASP A 127 -19.55 -3.08 -1.75
N ARG A 128 -19.16 -2.00 -2.46
CA ARG A 128 -18.50 -0.80 -1.90
C ARG A 128 -19.27 -0.21 -0.72
N ASP A 129 -20.61 -0.18 -0.79
CA ASP A 129 -21.46 0.44 0.23
C ASP A 129 -22.06 -0.56 1.24
N ASN A 130 -21.60 -1.82 1.22
CA ASN A 130 -22.02 -2.83 2.18
C ASN A 130 -20.92 -3.11 3.22
N PRO A 131 -21.13 -2.77 4.52
CA PRO A 131 -20.15 -2.99 5.59
C PRO A 131 -19.68 -4.44 5.79
N ARG A 132 -20.34 -5.41 5.13
CA ARG A 132 -20.00 -6.84 5.18
C ARG A 132 -19.19 -7.32 3.97
N LYS A 133 -18.79 -6.42 3.06
CA LYS A 133 -18.04 -6.76 1.84
C LYS A 133 -16.62 -6.20 1.88
N PRO A 134 -15.63 -6.94 1.34
CA PRO A 134 -14.22 -6.49 1.32
C PRO A 134 -14.03 -5.09 0.70
N ASP A 135 -14.80 -4.77 -0.33
CA ASP A 135 -14.77 -3.50 -1.05
C ASP A 135 -15.04 -2.30 -0.14
N PHE A 136 -15.92 -2.45 0.85
CA PHE A 136 -16.20 -1.42 1.84
C PHE A 136 -14.95 -1.00 2.62
N HIS A 137 -14.06 -1.95 2.93
CA HIS A 137 -12.86 -1.70 3.72
C HIS A 137 -11.78 -0.97 2.93
N GLY A 138 -11.56 -1.36 1.67
CA GLY A 138 -10.54 -0.75 0.82
C GLY A 138 -10.85 0.70 0.44
N TYR A 139 -12.12 1.01 0.18
CA TYR A 139 -12.54 2.34 -0.28
C TYR A 139 -12.27 3.46 0.75
N GLN A 140 -12.21 3.15 2.05
CA GLN A 140 -11.97 4.15 3.09
C GLN A 140 -10.62 4.88 2.93
N LEU A 141 -9.58 4.16 2.47
CA LEU A 141 -8.27 4.76 2.27
C LEU A 141 -8.30 5.81 1.15
N ILE A 142 -9.01 5.49 0.06
CA ILE A 142 -9.20 6.41 -1.06
C ILE A 142 -9.97 7.67 -0.62
N LEU A 143 -11.04 7.51 0.18
CA LEU A 143 -11.77 8.66 0.73
C LEU A 143 -10.87 9.54 1.59
N ALA A 144 -10.03 8.93 2.43
CA ALA A 144 -9.09 9.66 3.28
C ALA A 144 -8.01 10.39 2.45
N LEU A 145 -7.48 9.78 1.40
CA LEU A 145 -6.50 10.41 0.50
C LEU A 145 -7.07 11.58 -0.29
N ASN A 146 -8.38 11.60 -0.53
CA ASN A 146 -9.07 12.68 -1.23
C ASN A 146 -9.77 13.66 -0.27
N HIS A 147 -9.54 13.54 1.04
CA HIS A 147 -10.15 14.40 2.05
C HIS A 147 -11.69 14.44 2.01
N GLU A 148 -12.34 13.35 1.58
CA GLU A 148 -13.80 13.18 1.61
C GLU A 148 -14.30 12.87 3.03
N TRP A 149 -14.04 13.78 3.97
CA TRP A 149 -14.16 13.54 5.41
C TRP A 149 -15.59 13.21 5.86
N ASP A 150 -16.60 13.92 5.34
CA ASP A 150 -18.00 13.66 5.70
C ASP A 150 -18.42 12.23 5.37
N LYS A 151 -18.14 11.81 4.14
CA LYS A 151 -18.44 10.46 3.66
C LYS A 151 -17.61 9.40 4.38
N LEU A 152 -16.34 9.70 4.70
CA LEU A 152 -15.50 8.80 5.49
C LEU A 152 -16.09 8.58 6.89
N ARG A 153 -16.50 9.66 7.58
CA ARG A 153 -17.15 9.60 8.91
C ARG A 153 -18.42 8.76 8.88
N GLU A 154 -19.36 9.10 8.00
CA GLU A 154 -20.65 8.40 7.87
C GLU A 154 -20.43 6.88 7.72
N ARG A 155 -19.51 6.48 6.85
CA ARG A 155 -19.22 5.07 6.58
C ARG A 155 -18.56 4.38 7.77
N CYS A 156 -17.62 5.05 8.45
CA CYS A 156 -16.99 4.50 9.65
C CYS A 156 -17.99 4.33 10.79
N GLU A 157 -18.89 5.29 11.00
CA GLU A 157 -19.97 5.17 11.98
C GLU A 157 -20.91 4.01 11.66
N LEU A 158 -21.31 3.87 10.39
CA LEU A 158 -22.16 2.77 9.92
C LEU A 158 -21.58 1.40 10.27
N ILE A 159 -20.32 1.13 9.94
CA ILE A 159 -19.73 -0.19 10.22
C ILE A 159 -19.47 -0.43 11.70
N LEU A 160 -19.13 0.62 12.47
CA LEU A 160 -18.92 0.50 13.92
C LEU A 160 -20.21 0.21 14.70
N GLN A 161 -21.36 0.59 14.15
CA GLN A 161 -22.70 0.26 14.69
C GLN A 161 -23.28 -1.04 14.12
N THR A 162 -22.72 -1.56 13.04
CA THR A 162 -23.20 -2.79 12.39
C THR A 162 -22.81 -4.02 13.21
N ASP A 163 -23.79 -4.88 13.54
CA ASP A 163 -23.47 -6.21 14.09
C ASP A 163 -22.87 -7.12 13.00
N LEU A 164 -21.55 -7.28 13.08
CA LEU A 164 -20.75 -8.11 12.19
C LEU A 164 -20.52 -9.48 12.83
N LYS A 165 -21.02 -10.57 12.22
CA LYS A 165 -20.74 -11.93 12.71
C LYS A 165 -19.31 -12.38 12.39
N LYS A 166 -18.76 -11.92 11.27
CA LYS A 166 -17.39 -12.18 10.78
C LYS A 166 -16.63 -10.86 10.74
N ASP A 167 -15.30 -10.91 10.59
CA ASP A 167 -14.50 -9.72 10.24
C ASP A 167 -14.46 -8.57 11.28
N LYS A 168 -14.92 -8.81 12.52
CA LYS A 168 -14.79 -7.87 13.66
C LYS A 168 -13.35 -7.38 13.88
N LYS A 169 -12.36 -8.17 13.46
CA LYS A 169 -10.93 -7.82 13.54
C LYS A 169 -10.55 -6.57 12.72
N TYR A 170 -11.34 -6.20 11.70
CA TYR A 170 -11.11 -5.01 10.88
C TYR A 170 -11.79 -3.75 11.42
N LEU A 171 -12.60 -3.84 12.49
CA LEU A 171 -13.23 -2.66 13.10
C LEU A 171 -12.21 -1.65 13.62
N ILE A 172 -11.01 -2.11 14.00
CA ILE A 172 -9.92 -1.25 14.45
C ILE A 172 -9.45 -0.29 13.33
N ASP A 173 -9.50 -0.72 12.08
CA ASP A 173 -9.12 0.09 10.92
C ASP A 173 -10.09 1.27 10.76
N HIS A 174 -11.39 1.02 10.95
CA HIS A 174 -12.44 2.04 10.87
C HIS A 174 -12.41 3.01 12.05
N ARG A 175 -11.95 2.58 13.22
CA ARG A 175 -11.69 3.50 14.35
C ARG A 175 -10.56 4.46 14.03
N PHE A 176 -9.51 3.99 13.36
CA PHE A 176 -8.42 4.86 12.90
C PHE A 176 -8.94 5.90 11.90
N TYR A 177 -9.67 5.47 10.85
CA TYR A 177 -10.21 6.39 9.86
C TYR A 177 -11.19 7.41 10.47
N LEU A 178 -12.02 7.01 11.43
CA LEU A 178 -12.92 7.93 12.13
C LEU A 178 -12.13 8.98 12.94
N ALA A 179 -11.11 8.54 13.69
CA ALA A 179 -10.24 9.45 14.44
C ALA A 179 -9.51 10.44 13.51
N LEU A 180 -8.98 9.95 12.38
CA LEU A 180 -8.35 10.78 11.35
C LEU A 180 -9.33 11.84 10.82
N ALA A 181 -10.56 11.43 10.48
CA ALA A 181 -11.57 12.33 9.95
C ALA A 181 -12.07 13.38 10.97
N HIS A 182 -11.87 13.14 12.27
CA HIS A 182 -12.12 14.12 13.33
C HIS A 182 -10.88 14.96 13.70
N GLY A 183 -9.71 14.62 13.17
CA GLY A 183 -8.44 15.19 13.62
C GLY A 183 -8.07 14.81 15.06
N ASP A 184 -8.63 13.71 15.58
CA ASP A 184 -8.37 13.24 16.94
C ASP A 184 -7.02 12.50 16.99
N LYS A 185 -5.98 13.27 17.25
CA LYS A 185 -4.61 12.76 17.37
C LYS A 185 -4.47 11.69 18.46
N ASN A 186 -5.12 11.88 19.61
CA ASN A 186 -5.01 10.97 20.74
C ASN A 186 -5.63 9.62 20.40
N GLU A 187 -6.81 9.62 19.76
CA GLU A 187 -7.43 8.36 19.36
C GLU A 187 -6.69 7.68 18.20
N MET A 188 -6.09 8.43 17.27
CA MET A 188 -5.18 7.85 16.26
C MET A 188 -4.02 7.09 16.93
N GLU A 189 -3.33 7.71 17.89
CA GLU A 189 -2.23 7.08 18.65
C GLU A 189 -2.70 5.87 19.47
N ASN A 190 -3.86 5.97 20.12
CA ASN A 190 -4.46 4.85 20.85
C ASN A 190 -4.75 3.65 19.95
N VAL A 191 -5.33 3.90 18.78
CA VAL A 191 -5.66 2.84 17.81
C VAL A 191 -4.40 2.19 17.27
N LEU A 192 -3.37 2.96 16.92
CA LEU A 192 -2.11 2.44 16.40
C LEU A 192 -1.32 1.65 17.46
N THR A 193 -1.36 2.09 18.72
CA THR A 193 -0.82 1.32 19.86
C THR A 193 -1.51 -0.03 20.01
N LYS A 194 -2.85 -0.07 19.89
CA LYS A 194 -3.61 -1.33 19.89
C LYS A 194 -3.27 -2.20 18.68
N LEU A 195 -3.17 -1.61 17.48
CA LEU A 195 -2.91 -2.32 16.23
C LEU A 195 -1.52 -2.99 16.20
N THR A 196 -0.53 -2.35 16.84
CA THR A 196 0.83 -2.89 16.97
C THR A 196 1.06 -3.74 18.24
N SER A 197 0.01 -3.95 19.04
CA SER A 197 0.10 -4.82 20.22
C SER A 197 0.37 -6.28 19.81
N PRO A 198 1.07 -7.07 20.63
CA PRO A 198 1.37 -8.48 20.32
C PRO A 198 0.13 -9.34 20.00
N LYS A 199 -1.03 -8.99 20.58
CA LYS A 199 -2.29 -9.70 20.36
C LYS A 199 -2.85 -9.45 18.95
N ILE A 200 -2.83 -8.20 18.49
CA ILE A 200 -3.42 -7.82 17.20
C ILE A 200 -2.43 -8.06 16.06
N ALA A 201 -1.15 -7.74 16.26
CA ALA A 201 -0.10 -7.93 15.25
C ALA A 201 -0.02 -9.39 14.76
N LYS A 202 -0.17 -10.38 15.67
CA LYS A 202 -0.20 -11.81 15.32
C LYS A 202 -1.33 -12.22 14.36
N VAL A 203 -2.38 -11.40 14.24
CA VAL A 203 -3.55 -11.68 13.40
C VAL A 203 -3.59 -10.74 12.19
N ARG A 204 -3.18 -9.48 12.36
CA ARG A 204 -3.26 -8.44 11.32
C ARG A 204 -2.02 -8.32 10.44
N ASN A 205 -0.88 -8.87 10.87
CA ASN A 205 0.35 -8.85 10.07
C ASN A 205 0.53 -10.11 9.22
N PHE A 206 -0.16 -11.20 9.53
CA PHE A 206 -0.04 -12.48 8.84
C PHE A 206 -1.23 -12.66 7.88
N GLU A 207 -1.17 -11.95 6.76
CA GLU A 207 -2.08 -12.13 5.63
C GLU A 207 -1.25 -12.49 4.40
N PHE A 208 -1.78 -13.30 3.48
CA PHE A 208 -1.06 -13.73 2.28
C PHE A 208 -0.49 -12.55 1.46
N ALA A 209 -1.15 -11.39 1.51
CA ALA A 209 -0.70 -10.17 0.85
C ALA A 209 0.57 -9.53 1.46
N PHE A 210 1.00 -9.96 2.65
CA PHE A 210 2.07 -9.33 3.43
C PHE A 210 3.39 -10.08 3.42
N THR A 211 3.57 -11.01 2.48
CA THR A 211 4.72 -11.93 2.29
C THR A 211 6.06 -11.38 2.79
N PHE A 212 6.49 -10.18 2.37
CA PHE A 212 7.80 -9.64 2.74
C PHE A 212 7.79 -8.74 3.99
N THR A 213 6.62 -8.44 4.55
CA THR A 213 6.42 -7.45 5.62
C THR A 213 5.99 -8.04 6.95
N GLU A 214 5.37 -9.23 6.97
CA GLU A 214 4.66 -9.81 8.13
C GLU A 214 5.50 -9.93 9.41
N HIS A 215 6.82 -10.12 9.26
CA HIS A 215 7.77 -10.26 10.37
C HIS A 215 8.50 -8.96 10.74
N PHE A 216 8.34 -7.90 9.95
CA PHE A 216 9.15 -6.68 10.05
C PHE A 216 8.35 -5.48 10.52
N ILE A 217 7.10 -5.36 10.07
CA ILE A 217 6.25 -4.21 10.31
C ILE A 217 4.80 -4.64 10.56
N ALA A 218 4.01 -3.73 11.11
CA ALA A 218 2.56 -3.83 11.04
C ALA A 218 2.07 -3.01 9.84
N THR A 219 1.87 -3.67 8.69
CA THR A 219 1.63 -3.02 7.37
C THR A 219 0.50 -2.00 7.41
N HIS A 220 -0.67 -2.36 7.95
CA HIS A 220 -1.78 -1.42 8.10
C HIS A 220 -1.44 -0.25 9.05
N ALA A 221 -0.75 -0.51 10.15
CA ALA A 221 -0.34 0.55 11.08
C ALA A 221 0.64 1.54 10.43
N VAL A 222 1.55 1.04 9.59
CA VAL A 222 2.47 1.88 8.80
C VAL A 222 1.69 2.74 7.80
N ILE A 223 0.77 2.17 7.03
CA ILE A 223 -0.08 2.91 6.08
C ILE A 223 -0.85 4.02 6.79
N TYR A 224 -1.49 3.69 7.92
CA TYR A 224 -2.30 4.63 8.70
C TYR A 224 -1.44 5.74 9.31
N THR A 225 -0.27 5.41 9.85
CA THR A 225 0.64 6.42 10.40
C THR A 225 1.14 7.35 9.29
N LYS A 226 1.51 6.81 8.12
CA LYS A 226 1.94 7.63 6.97
C LYS A 226 0.81 8.53 6.48
N LEU A 227 -0.42 8.01 6.41
CA LEU A 227 -1.60 8.77 6.05
C LEU A 227 -1.85 9.94 7.04
N ALA A 228 -1.75 9.70 8.35
CA ALA A 228 -1.88 10.75 9.36
C ALA A 228 -0.81 11.85 9.20
N TRP A 229 0.45 11.47 8.96
CA TRP A 229 1.54 12.42 8.74
C TRP A 229 1.33 13.26 7.47
N ARG A 230 0.86 12.65 6.38
CA ARG A 230 0.48 13.36 5.15
C ARG A 230 -0.70 14.33 5.36
N ASN A 231 -1.51 14.11 6.38
CA ASN A 231 -2.60 15.00 6.80
C ASN A 231 -2.18 16.00 7.90
N GLY A 232 -0.88 16.15 8.17
CA GLY A 232 -0.36 17.12 9.14
C GLY A 232 -0.33 16.65 10.60
N TYR A 233 -0.68 15.38 10.87
CA TYR A 233 -0.68 14.82 12.21
C TYR A 233 0.61 14.03 12.47
N GLN A 234 1.61 14.68 13.04
CA GLN A 234 2.83 14.01 13.50
C GLN A 234 2.54 13.22 14.80
N LEU A 235 2.25 11.94 14.65
CA LEU A 235 1.91 11.03 15.76
C LEU A 235 3.16 10.57 16.52
N ASN A 236 3.06 10.47 17.84
CA ASN A 236 4.10 9.95 18.72
C ASN A 236 3.81 8.49 19.09
N ILE A 237 4.42 7.55 18.36
CA ILE A 237 4.18 6.12 18.54
C ILE A 237 5.52 5.41 18.75
N ASP A 238 5.73 4.86 19.94
CA ASP A 238 6.92 4.07 20.25
C ASP A 238 6.65 2.58 20.06
N THR A 239 6.91 2.08 18.85
CA THR A 239 6.73 0.67 18.52
C THR A 239 7.76 0.19 17.49
N PRO A 240 8.35 -1.01 17.65
CA PRO A 240 9.29 -1.54 16.67
C PRO A 240 8.63 -1.94 15.34
N TRP A 241 7.29 -1.97 15.28
CA TRP A 241 6.51 -2.36 14.11
C TRP A 241 6.25 -1.23 13.10
N ILE A 242 6.61 0.01 13.46
CA ILE A 242 6.46 1.19 12.60
C ILE A 242 7.83 1.89 12.58
N PRO A 243 8.60 1.78 11.48
CA PRO A 243 9.86 2.51 11.35
C PRO A 243 9.59 4.02 11.32
N LYS A 244 10.07 4.74 12.34
CA LYS A 244 9.87 6.19 12.48
C LYS A 244 10.48 6.96 11.31
N GLU A 245 11.54 6.42 10.72
CA GLU A 245 12.28 7.02 9.61
C GLU A 245 11.48 7.02 8.30
N TRP A 246 10.42 6.20 8.20
CA TRP A 246 9.53 6.17 7.03
C TRP A 246 8.44 7.24 7.08
N LEU A 247 8.21 7.85 8.24
CA LEU A 247 7.04 8.71 8.49
C LEU A 247 7.16 10.12 7.88
N PRO A 248 8.32 10.82 7.98
CA PRO A 248 8.49 12.13 7.33
C PRO A 248 8.10 12.08 5.85
N VAL A 249 7.34 13.07 5.41
CA VAL A 249 6.90 13.20 4.00
C VAL A 249 7.98 13.98 3.26
N GLU A 250 8.93 13.23 2.71
CA GLU A 250 10.14 13.77 2.11
C GLU A 250 10.39 13.05 0.77
N PRO A 251 9.79 13.54 -0.34
CA PRO A 251 10.00 12.97 -1.66
C PRO A 251 11.49 12.97 -2.04
N LEU A 252 11.94 11.93 -2.75
CA LEU A 252 13.27 11.94 -3.38
C LEU A 252 13.33 13.03 -4.47
N LEU A 253 14.55 13.54 -4.71
CA LEU A 253 14.81 14.50 -5.78
C LEU A 253 14.52 13.90 -7.16
N GLU A 254 14.85 12.63 -7.35
CA GLU A 254 14.65 11.87 -8.57
C GLU A 254 14.29 10.42 -8.24
N TYR A 255 13.59 9.78 -9.18
CA TYR A 255 13.21 8.37 -9.09
C TYR A 255 13.67 7.61 -10.34
N PRO A 256 14.96 7.23 -10.45
CA PRO A 256 15.49 6.62 -11.66
C PRO A 256 14.86 5.26 -11.95
N GLU A 257 14.33 5.10 -13.15
CA GLU A 257 13.66 3.87 -13.55
C GLU A 257 14.63 2.92 -14.26
N PRO A 258 14.82 1.69 -13.75
CA PRO A 258 15.89 0.81 -14.22
C PRO A 258 15.62 0.25 -15.63
N TRP A 259 14.35 0.02 -15.98
CA TRP A 259 13.98 -0.64 -17.24
C TRP A 259 13.35 0.32 -18.25
N GLU A 260 13.62 0.09 -19.54
CA GLU A 260 13.18 0.97 -20.63
C GLU A 260 11.66 1.09 -20.72
N PHE A 261 10.95 -0.04 -20.67
CA PHE A 261 9.49 -0.05 -20.70
C PHE A 261 8.85 0.77 -19.57
N MET A 262 9.54 0.97 -18.43
CA MET A 262 9.03 1.83 -17.37
C MET A 262 9.13 3.30 -17.78
N ARG A 263 10.28 3.69 -18.35
CA ARG A 263 10.53 5.08 -18.78
C ARG A 263 9.55 5.53 -19.85
N GLU A 264 9.14 4.61 -20.72
CA GLU A 264 8.17 4.85 -21.78
C GLU A 264 6.72 4.92 -21.27
N PHE A 265 6.44 4.34 -20.10
CA PHE A 265 5.09 4.29 -19.54
C PHE A 265 4.77 5.54 -18.71
N ASP A 266 3.88 6.40 -19.22
CA ASP A 266 3.24 7.45 -18.42
C ASP A 266 2.21 6.81 -17.48
N ILE A 267 2.31 7.09 -16.17
CA ILE A 267 1.37 6.58 -15.17
C ILE A 267 -0.06 7.08 -15.39
N PHE A 268 -0.25 8.20 -16.09
CA PHE A 268 -1.54 8.76 -16.48
C PHE A 268 -2.00 8.32 -17.87
N THR A 269 -1.32 7.35 -18.51
CA THR A 269 -1.86 6.63 -19.67
C THR A 269 -3.31 6.22 -19.37
N PRO A 270 -4.31 6.60 -20.20
CA PRO A 270 -5.69 6.21 -19.97
C PRO A 270 -5.85 4.69 -19.98
N PHE A 271 -6.84 4.20 -19.23
CA PHE A 271 -7.34 2.83 -19.42
C PHE A 271 -7.96 2.68 -20.82
N ASP A 272 -8.00 1.44 -21.28
CA ASP A 272 -8.58 1.08 -22.57
C ASP A 272 -10.11 0.90 -22.49
N ASP A 273 -10.74 0.84 -23.66
CA ASP A 273 -12.17 0.50 -23.87
C ASP A 273 -13.13 1.32 -22.99
N GLU A 274 -14.06 0.63 -22.31
CA GLU A 274 -15.12 1.21 -21.49
C GLU A 274 -14.62 1.90 -20.20
N TRP A 275 -13.34 1.70 -19.85
CA TRP A 275 -12.74 2.28 -18.64
C TRP A 275 -12.03 3.61 -18.89
N LYS A 276 -11.91 4.04 -20.16
CA LYS A 276 -11.20 5.26 -20.55
C LYS A 276 -11.64 6.49 -19.78
N ASP A 277 -12.95 6.70 -19.63
CA ASP A 277 -13.51 7.87 -18.92
C ASP A 277 -13.30 7.84 -17.40
N TRP A 278 -12.94 6.67 -16.86
CA TRP A 278 -12.62 6.46 -15.45
C TRP A 278 -11.13 6.57 -15.14
N SER A 279 -10.31 6.87 -16.15
CA SER A 279 -8.85 6.98 -15.98
C SER A 279 -8.49 8.13 -15.05
N PRO A 280 -7.62 7.90 -14.04
CA PRO A 280 -6.99 8.98 -13.31
C PRO A 280 -6.32 9.99 -14.24
N LYS A 281 -6.38 11.26 -13.87
CA LYS A 281 -5.83 12.36 -14.67
C LYS A 281 -4.74 13.07 -13.89
N ARG A 282 -3.76 13.60 -14.62
CA ARG A 282 -2.75 14.47 -14.02
C ARG A 282 -3.47 15.70 -13.48
N ASN A 283 -3.23 16.03 -12.22
CA ASN A 283 -3.78 17.27 -11.66
C ASN A 283 -3.16 18.43 -12.44
N ASN A 284 -3.98 19.26 -13.07
CA ASN A 284 -3.51 20.51 -13.65
C ASN A 284 -3.20 21.44 -12.47
N THR A 285 -1.92 21.60 -12.15
CA THR A 285 -1.43 22.67 -11.26
C THR A 285 -1.64 24.04 -11.88
#